data_AF-A0A1E3SUS7-F1
#
_entry.id   AF-A0A1E3SUS7-F1
#
_cell.length_a   1.000
_cell.length_b   1.000
_cell.length_c   1.000
_cell.angle_alpha   90.00
_cell.angle_beta   90.00
_cell.angle_gamma   90.00
#
_symmetry.space_group_name_H-M   'P 1'
#
loop_
_entity.id
_entity.type
_entity.pdbx_description
1 polymer ?
#
loop_
_entity_poly.entity_id
_entity_poly.type
_entity_poly.pdbx_seq_one_letter_code
_entity_poly.pdbx_strand_id
1 'polypeptide(L)'
;MGSDRFYIDSKERGSRARYWMFRQYEDAEKYLLLLISQMARPGRYTNSPAFRWSEEGLDPQVTLTTPDPVNCPGRVSLRVDQEPNDRGWMGESDALAASHILVLSFEELDLILREGIPKDWFTIDIRCN
;
A
#
# COMPACT_ATOMS: atom_id res chain seq x y z
N MET A 1 18.30 -19.97 3.77
CA MET A 1 16.88 -19.71 4.09
C MET A 1 16.31 -18.95 2.92
N GLY A 2 15.25 -19.44 2.28
CA GLY A 2 14.63 -18.72 1.17
C GLY A 2 14.13 -17.36 1.66
N SER A 3 14.31 -16.29 0.88
CA SER A 3 13.67 -15.02 1.21
C SER A 3 12.18 -15.17 1.00
N ASP A 4 11.41 -15.10 2.08
CA ASP A 4 9.95 -15.15 2.01
C ASP A 4 9.45 -14.00 1.13
N ARG A 5 8.40 -14.30 0.34
CA ARG A 5 7.76 -13.35 -0.56
C ARG A 5 6.27 -13.40 -0.33
N PHE A 6 5.70 -12.23 -0.06
CA PHE A 6 4.29 -12.06 0.21
C PHE A 6 3.63 -11.43 -1.01
N TYR A 7 2.46 -11.93 -1.41
CA TYR A 7 1.79 -11.48 -2.62
C TYR A 7 0.38 -11.03 -2.28
N ILE A 8 -0.03 -9.88 -2.83
CA ILE A 8 -1.42 -9.45 -2.84
C ILE A 8 -1.93 -9.57 -4.27
N ASP A 9 -2.91 -10.46 -4.42
CA ASP A 9 -3.61 -10.69 -5.69
C ASP A 9 -5.07 -10.27 -5.53
N SER A 10 -5.64 -9.63 -6.55
CA SER A 10 -7.08 -9.40 -6.62
C SER A 10 -7.71 -10.32 -7.66
N LYS A 11 -8.94 -10.75 -7.39
CA LYS A 11 -9.75 -11.50 -8.35
C LYS A 11 -11.14 -10.89 -8.44
N GLU A 12 -11.47 -10.34 -9.60
CA GLU A 12 -12.76 -9.73 -9.88
C GLU A 12 -13.39 -10.33 -11.14
N ARG A 13 -14.64 -10.78 -11.02
CA ARG A 13 -15.45 -11.30 -12.15
C ARG A 13 -14.71 -12.31 -13.04
N GLY A 14 -13.87 -13.14 -12.44
CA GLY A 14 -13.08 -14.17 -13.13
C GLY A 14 -11.70 -13.73 -13.61
N SER A 15 -11.40 -12.43 -13.63
CA SER A 15 -10.05 -11.91 -13.89
C SER A 15 -9.23 -11.93 -12.60
N ARG A 16 -7.99 -12.44 -12.66
CA ARG A 16 -7.02 -12.36 -11.56
C ARG A 16 -5.87 -11.45 -11.99
N ALA A 17 -5.57 -10.45 -11.19
CA ALA A 17 -4.39 -9.62 -11.36
C ALA A 17 -3.48 -9.80 -10.14
N ARG A 18 -2.19 -10.10 -10.41
CA ARG A 18 -1.17 -10.00 -9.37
C ARG A 18 -0.77 -8.55 -9.28
N TYR A 19 -1.19 -7.93 -8.19
CA TYR A 19 -1.02 -6.51 -7.98
C TYR A 19 0.35 -6.24 -7.33
N TRP A 20 0.78 -7.03 -6.33
CA TRP A 20 1.99 -6.74 -5.53
C TRP A 20 2.80 -7.96 -5.12
N MET A 21 4.09 -7.73 -4.91
CA MET A 21 4.98 -8.60 -4.15
C MET A 21 5.74 -7.79 -3.11
N PHE A 22 5.81 -8.28 -1.89
CA PHE A 22 6.58 -7.73 -0.78
C PHE A 22 7.61 -8.74 -0.29
N ARG A 23 8.77 -8.24 0.14
CA ARG A 23 9.79 -9.06 0.83
C ARG A 23 9.63 -9.05 2.35
N GLN A 24 8.80 -8.16 2.88
CA GLN A 24 8.49 -8.08 4.30
C GLN A 24 6.99 -8.18 4.50
N TYR A 25 6.59 -8.94 5.51
CA TYR A 25 5.19 -9.16 5.82
C TYR A 25 4.53 -7.86 6.30
N GLU A 26 5.24 -7.08 7.11
CA GLU A 26 4.76 -5.79 7.63
C GLU A 26 4.36 -4.82 6.51
N ASP A 27 5.09 -4.79 5.40
CA ASP A 27 4.74 -3.94 4.25
C ASP A 27 3.46 -4.42 3.57
N ALA A 28 3.25 -5.73 3.50
CA ALA A 28 2.01 -6.30 2.98
C ALA A 28 0.83 -5.94 3.90
N GLU A 29 1.02 -5.96 5.22
CA GLU A 29 -0.01 -5.54 6.19
C GLU A 29 -0.34 -4.06 6.07
N LYS A 30 0.68 -3.19 6.00
CA LYS A 30 0.50 -1.75 5.76
C LYS A 30 -0.27 -1.49 4.46
N TYR A 31 0.09 -2.20 3.39
CA TYR A 31 -0.59 -2.01 2.11
C TYR A 31 -2.03 -2.52 2.11
N LEU A 32 -2.32 -3.64 2.79
CA LEU A 32 -3.70 -4.09 3.00
C LEU A 32 -4.53 -3.06 3.77
N LEU A 33 -3.94 -2.45 4.80
CA LEU A 33 -4.61 -1.39 5.57
C LEU A 33 -4.95 -0.18 4.67
N LEU A 34 -4.04 0.21 3.79
CA LEU A 34 -4.29 1.26 2.78
C LEU A 34 -5.49 0.90 1.89
N LEU A 35 -5.50 -0.30 1.31
CA LEU A 35 -6.60 -0.76 0.44
C LEU A 35 -7.95 -0.76 1.17
N ILE A 36 -8.00 -1.27 2.40
CA ILE A 36 -9.21 -1.29 3.21
C ILE A 36 -9.67 0.13 3.52
N SER A 37 -8.74 1.03 3.87
CA SER A 37 -9.08 2.42 4.20
C SER A 37 -9.68 3.17 3.00
N GLN A 38 -9.22 2.89 1.78
CA GLN A 38 -9.75 3.50 0.57
C GLN A 38 -11.20 3.04 0.31
N MET A 39 -11.49 1.76 0.53
CA MET A 39 -12.83 1.20 0.37
C MET A 39 -13.80 1.65 1.47
N ALA A 40 -13.30 1.86 2.69
CA ALA A 40 -14.08 2.29 3.84
C ALA A 40 -14.34 3.81 3.87
N ARG A 41 -13.73 4.61 2.99
CA ARG A 41 -13.85 6.06 3.07
C ARG A 41 -15.12 6.56 2.36
N PRO A 42 -16.01 7.30 3.06
CA PRO A 42 -17.12 7.95 2.39
C PRO A 42 -16.64 9.19 1.60
N GLY A 43 -17.31 9.50 0.49
CA GLY A 43 -17.07 10.72 -0.28
C GLY A 43 -16.11 10.55 -1.47
N ARG A 44 -15.48 11.65 -1.90
CA ARG A 44 -14.61 11.67 -3.09
C ARG A 44 -13.22 11.15 -2.75
N TYR A 45 -12.67 10.32 -3.64
CA TYR A 45 -11.28 9.81 -3.55
C TYR A 45 -10.23 10.91 -3.39
N THR A 46 -10.48 12.10 -3.96
CA THR A 46 -9.59 13.28 -3.88
C THR A 46 -9.33 13.78 -2.46
N ASN A 47 -10.12 13.34 -1.48
CA ASN A 47 -9.94 13.70 -0.07
C ASN A 47 -9.24 12.58 0.74
N SER A 48 -8.67 11.57 0.07
CA SER A 48 -7.98 10.46 0.73
C SER A 48 -6.49 10.75 0.93
N PRO A 49 -5.85 10.18 1.97
CA PRO A 49 -4.39 10.21 2.12
C PRO A 49 -3.66 9.69 0.88
N ALA A 50 -4.15 8.61 0.27
CA ALA A 50 -3.58 8.04 -0.95
C ALA A 50 -3.56 9.02 -2.13
N PHE A 51 -4.62 9.82 -2.30
CA PHE A 51 -4.65 10.85 -3.32
C PHE A 51 -3.65 11.98 -3.02
N ARG A 52 -3.55 12.42 -1.76
CA ARG A 52 -2.55 13.43 -1.35
C ARG A 52 -1.13 12.95 -1.66
N TRP A 53 -0.80 11.72 -1.29
CA TRP A 53 0.51 11.11 -1.58
C TRP A 53 0.78 10.98 -3.08
N SER A 54 -0.24 10.66 -3.87
CA SER A 54 -0.10 10.65 -5.33
C SER A 54 0.23 12.03 -5.91
N GLU A 55 -0.30 13.11 -5.33
CA GLU A 55 -0.02 14.49 -5.74
C GLU A 55 1.35 14.97 -5.24
N GLU A 56 1.77 14.53 -4.05
CA GLU A 56 3.10 14.79 -3.49
C GLU A 56 4.21 14.08 -4.27
N GLY A 57 3.87 12.98 -4.95
CA GLY A 57 4.80 12.16 -5.72
C GLY A 57 5.54 11.17 -4.84
N LEU A 58 6.74 10.77 -5.29
CA LEU A 58 7.55 9.76 -4.61
C LEU A 58 8.09 10.28 -3.26
N ASP A 59 8.00 9.46 -2.22
CA ASP A 59 8.59 9.79 -0.91
C ASP A 59 10.12 9.98 -1.06
N PRO A 60 10.71 11.05 -0.49
CA PRO A 60 12.12 11.35 -0.64
C PRO A 60 13.09 10.25 -0.19
N GLN A 61 12.66 9.38 0.73
CA GLN A 61 13.46 8.26 1.24
C GLN A 61 13.30 6.99 0.40
N VAL A 62 12.53 7.02 -0.68
CA VAL A 62 12.26 5.85 -1.51
C VAL A 62 12.79 6.07 -2.91
N THR A 63 13.47 5.06 -3.44
CA THR A 63 13.94 5.03 -4.82
C THR A 63 13.21 3.97 -5.62
N LEU A 64 12.79 4.31 -6.84
CA LEU A 64 12.21 3.38 -7.80
C LEU A 64 13.29 2.85 -8.75
N THR A 65 13.23 1.55 -9.03
CA THR A 65 14.05 0.91 -10.06
C THR A 65 13.17 0.06 -10.96
N THR A 66 13.55 -0.09 -12.23
CA THR A 66 12.82 -0.93 -13.19
C THR A 66 13.69 -2.14 -13.53
N PRO A 67 13.57 -3.27 -12.82
CA PRO A 67 14.51 -4.38 -12.95
C PRO A 67 14.38 -5.13 -14.29
N ASP A 68 13.19 -5.11 -14.91
CA ASP A 68 12.94 -5.75 -16.21
C ASP A 68 11.93 -4.93 -17.04
N PRO A 69 12.37 -3.81 -17.66
CA PRO A 69 11.49 -2.93 -18.42
C PRO A 69 10.97 -3.58 -19.72
N VAL A 70 11.64 -4.62 -20.22
CA VAL A 70 11.29 -5.27 -21.50
C VAL A 70 10.18 -6.28 -21.30
N ASN A 71 10.27 -7.13 -20.27
CA ASN A 71 9.28 -8.18 -20.05
C ASN A 71 8.19 -7.78 -19.05
N CYS A 72 8.44 -6.80 -18.19
CA CYS A 72 7.48 -6.31 -17.20
C CYS A 72 7.33 -4.77 -17.27
N PRO A 73 6.92 -4.21 -18.43
CA PRO A 73 6.74 -2.76 -18.55
C PRO A 73 5.71 -2.27 -17.52
N GLY A 74 6.02 -1.17 -16.83
CA GLY A 74 5.18 -0.59 -15.79
C GLY A 74 5.31 -1.21 -14.40
N ARG A 75 6.18 -2.21 -14.20
CA ARG A 75 6.52 -2.74 -12.87
C ARG A 75 7.77 -2.06 -12.34
N VAL A 76 7.69 -1.54 -11.12
CA VAL A 76 8.80 -0.91 -10.41
C VAL A 76 9.09 -1.63 -9.10
N SER A 77 10.36 -1.66 -8.72
CA SER A 77 10.85 -2.09 -7.42
C SER A 77 11.12 -0.88 -6.54
N LEU A 78 10.70 -0.94 -5.28
CA LEU A 78 10.83 0.16 -4.32
C LEU A 78 11.90 -0.17 -3.30
N ARG A 79 12.88 0.71 -3.12
CA ARG A 79 13.91 0.57 -2.07
C ARG A 79 13.87 1.78 -1.16
N VAL A 80 13.73 1.53 0.14
CA VAL A 80 13.83 2.57 1.17
C VAL A 80 15.32 2.83 1.43
N ASP A 81 15.68 4.08 1.64
CA ASP A 81 17.06 4.54 1.73
C ASP A 81 17.92 3.72 2.70
N GLN A 82 19.16 3.49 2.29
CA GLN A 82 20.17 2.72 3.00
C GLN A 82 19.86 1.22 3.19
N GLU A 83 18.73 0.73 2.70
CA GLU A 83 18.44 -0.70 2.73
C GLU A 83 19.19 -1.45 1.61
N PRO A 84 19.70 -2.66 1.91
CA PRO A 84 20.46 -3.45 0.93
C PRO A 84 19.58 -4.07 -0.16
N ASN A 85 18.27 -4.21 0.07
CA ASN A 85 17.33 -4.86 -0.84
C ASN A 85 16.09 -3.99 -1.05
N ASP A 86 15.42 -4.13 -2.19
CA ASP A 86 14.12 -3.52 -2.40
C ASP A 86 13.03 -4.20 -1.56
N ARG A 87 12.03 -3.44 -1.12
CA ARG A 87 10.92 -3.88 -0.28
C ARG A 87 9.89 -4.71 -1.04
N GLY A 88 9.90 -4.64 -2.36
CA GLY A 88 8.95 -5.34 -3.18
C GLY A 88 8.89 -4.79 -4.60
N TRP A 89 7.93 -5.27 -5.37
CA TRP A 89 7.56 -4.68 -6.64
C TRP A 89 6.04 -4.52 -6.78
N MET A 90 5.63 -3.55 -7.59
CA MET A 90 4.22 -3.21 -7.87
C MET A 90 4.11 -2.44 -9.19
N GLY A 91 2.89 -2.07 -9.58
CA GLY A 91 2.66 -1.15 -10.70
C GLY A 91 3.15 0.26 -10.39
N GLU A 92 3.69 0.96 -11.40
CA GLU A 92 4.21 2.32 -11.27
C GLU A 92 3.18 3.31 -10.73
N SER A 93 1.92 3.21 -11.15
CA SER A 93 0.83 4.07 -10.66
C SER A 93 0.62 3.95 -9.15
N ASP A 94 0.84 2.77 -8.60
CA ASP A 94 0.62 2.52 -7.18
C ASP A 94 1.85 2.83 -6.32
N ALA A 95 3.03 2.88 -6.94
CA ALA A 95 4.31 3.07 -6.28
C ALA A 95 4.41 4.42 -5.55
N LEU A 96 3.68 5.44 -6.02
CA LEU A 96 3.61 6.74 -5.37
C LEU A 96 2.97 6.62 -3.99
N ALA A 97 1.72 6.17 -3.88
CA ALA A 97 1.10 6.00 -2.57
C ALA A 97 1.84 4.98 -1.71
N ALA A 98 2.41 3.93 -2.32
CA ALA A 98 3.17 2.92 -1.61
C ALA A 98 4.45 3.45 -0.97
N SER A 99 5.16 4.38 -1.62
CA SER A 99 6.43 4.89 -1.07
C SER A 99 6.23 5.55 0.29
N HIS A 100 5.12 6.28 0.46
CA HIS A 100 4.79 6.95 1.72
C HIS A 100 4.43 5.95 2.82
N ILE A 101 3.76 4.84 2.52
CA ILE A 101 3.43 3.86 3.56
C ILE A 101 4.64 3.03 4.01
N LEU A 102 5.63 2.83 3.13
CA LEU A 102 6.79 1.98 3.45
C LEU A 102 7.66 2.60 4.55
N VAL A 103 7.72 3.92 4.62
CA VAL A 103 8.53 4.68 5.58
C VAL A 103 7.82 4.94 6.91
N LEU A 104 6.52 4.61 7.00
CA LEU A 104 5.72 4.74 8.22
C LEU A 104 5.75 3.46 9.04
N SER A 105 5.64 3.60 10.36
CA SER A 105 5.21 2.50 11.22
C SER A 105 3.75 2.14 10.95
N PHE A 106 3.34 0.93 11.36
CA PHE A 106 1.94 0.51 11.25
C PHE A 106 1.01 1.45 12.02
N GLU A 107 1.40 1.89 13.21
CA GLU A 107 0.60 2.76 14.08
C GLU A 107 0.43 4.17 13.50
N GLU A 108 1.50 4.76 12.94
CA GLU A 108 1.42 6.05 12.26
C GLU A 108 0.50 5.96 11.04
N LEU A 109 0.62 4.87 10.28
CA LEU A 109 -0.24 4.63 9.13
C LEU A 109 -1.71 4.48 9.55
N ASP A 110 -2.02 3.67 10.55
CA ASP A 110 -3.39 3.48 11.05
C ASP A 110 -4.02 4.80 11.49
N LEU A 111 -3.26 5.65 12.20
CA LEU A 111 -3.72 6.96 12.62
C LEU A 111 -4.08 7.84 11.41
N ILE A 112 -3.18 7.95 10.44
CA ILE A 112 -3.38 8.76 9.22
C ILE A 112 -4.58 8.24 8.42
N LEU A 113 -4.70 6.92 8.25
CA LEU A 113 -5.75 6.33 7.42
C LEU A 113 -7.14 6.44 8.04
N ARG A 114 -7.23 6.54 9.37
CA ARG A 114 -8.49 6.80 10.09
C ARG A 114 -8.94 8.26 10.03
N GLU A 115 -8.07 9.20 9.66
CA GLU A 115 -8.46 10.61 9.55
C GLU A 115 -9.65 10.77 8.58
N GLY A 116 -10.75 11.32 9.07
CA GLY A 116 -11.96 11.54 8.27
C GLY A 116 -12.86 10.31 8.09
N ILE A 117 -12.55 9.17 8.71
CA ILE A 117 -13.48 8.04 8.81
C ILE A 117 -14.22 8.14 10.16
N PRO A 118 -15.57 8.06 10.18
CA PRO A 118 -16.33 8.08 11.44
C PRO A 118 -15.89 6.96 12.38
N LYS A 119 -15.58 7.29 13.64
CA LYS A 119 -15.14 6.31 14.65
C LYS A 119 -16.16 5.19 14.87
N ASP A 120 -17.43 5.53 14.72
CA ASP A 120 -18.56 4.62 14.92
C ASP A 120 -18.57 3.47 13.90
N TRP A 121 -17.89 3.60 12.75
CA TRP A 121 -17.77 2.52 11.76
C TRP A 121 -16.84 1.39 12.21
N PHE A 122 -15.98 1.66 13.19
CA PHE A 122 -15.05 0.68 13.76
C PHE A 122 -15.47 0.20 15.15
N THR A 123 -16.62 0.67 15.65
CA THR A 123 -17.13 0.33 16.98
C THR A 123 -18.22 -0.71 16.81
N ILE A 124 -17.95 -1.96 17.18
CA ILE A 124 -19.00 -2.99 17.25
C ILE A 124 -19.72 -2.82 18.58
N ASP A 125 -20.93 -2.26 18.54
CA ASP A 125 -21.80 -2.15 19.70
C ASP A 125 -22.46 -3.52 19.96
N ILE A 126 -21.77 -4.40 20.68
CA ILE A 126 -22.33 -5.71 21.07
C ILE A 126 -23.35 -5.46 22.17
N ARG A 127 -24.61 -5.30 21.78
CA ARG A 127 -25.73 -5.29 22.72
C ARG A 127 -25.95 -6.73 23.21
N CYS A 128 -25.56 -6.99 24.44
CA CYS A 128 -25.99 -8.17 25.17
C CYS A 128 -27.46 -7.96 25.58
N ASN A 129 -28.38 -8.67 24.93
CA ASN A 129 -29.74 -8.89 25.44
C ASN A 129 -29.76 -10.13 26.34
#